data_AF-A0A820G849-F1
#
_entry.id   AF-A0A820G849-F1
#
_cell.length_a   1.000
_cell.length_b   1.000
_cell.length_c   1.000
_cell.angle_alpha   90.00
_cell.angle_beta   90.00
_cell.angle_gamma   90.00
#
_symmetry.space_group_name_H-M   'P 1'
#
loop_
_entity.id
_entity.type
_entity.pdbx_description
1 polymer ?
#
loop_
_entity_poly.entity_id
_entity_poly.type
_entity_poly.pdbx_seq_one_letter_code
_entity_poly.pdbx_strand_id
1 'polypeptide(L)'
;MHDARSIHTDIVDVLIVGGGIGGLVTALCLHREGYSVRVHERVAAVEPIGFGLNLQPFSVKVLYELGLEHELDEVGIQGAKALFYSRHGQLIYSEAKGIEAGYKWPTYSMHRGN
;
A
#
# COMPACT_ATOMS: atom_id res chain seq x y z
N MET A 1 7.03 35.64 39.44
CA MET A 1 6.78 34.19 39.56
C MET A 1 5.32 33.97 39.20
N HIS A 2 4.97 32.96 38.40
CA HIS A 2 3.91 32.90 37.36
C HIS A 2 4.48 33.42 36.02
N ASP A 3 4.53 32.68 34.93
CA ASP A 3 3.63 31.62 34.45
C ASP A 3 4.44 30.58 33.66
N ALA A 4 4.31 29.31 34.05
CA ALA A 4 4.85 28.19 33.31
C ALA A 4 3.91 27.92 32.14
N ARG A 5 4.31 28.30 30.93
CA ARG A 5 3.70 27.80 29.69
C ARG A 5 3.76 26.28 29.71
N SER A 6 2.70 25.67 30.22
CA SER A 6 2.39 24.27 29.98
C SER A 6 2.08 24.17 28.49
N ILE A 7 3.08 23.74 27.73
CA ILE A 7 2.95 23.22 26.39
C ILE A 7 1.98 22.04 26.47
N HIS A 8 0.69 22.34 26.33
CA HIS A 8 -0.27 21.34 25.88
C HIS A 8 0.30 20.83 24.56
N THR A 9 0.84 19.62 24.58
CA THR A 9 1.13 18.92 23.34
C THR A 9 -0.25 18.57 22.83
N ASP A 10 -0.88 19.50 22.09
CA ASP A 10 -2.19 19.29 21.50
C ASP A 10 -2.08 18.01 20.69
N ILE A 11 -2.68 16.94 21.19
CA ILE A 11 -2.70 15.65 20.52
C ILE A 11 -3.45 15.90 19.22
N VAL A 12 -2.72 15.96 18.11
CA VAL A 12 -3.33 16.10 16.79
C VAL A 12 -4.05 14.79 16.50
N ASP A 13 -5.38 14.82 16.61
CA ASP A 13 -6.24 13.71 16.24
C ASP A 13 -6.61 13.81 14.75
N VAL A 14 -6.10 12.88 13.95
CA VAL A 14 -6.27 12.87 12.50
C VAL A 14 -7.48 12.05 12.11
N LEU A 15 -8.43 12.68 11.42
CA LEU A 15 -9.57 12.00 10.82
C LEU A 15 -9.33 11.68 9.35
N ILE A 16 -9.45 10.40 8.99
CA ILE A 16 -9.40 9.92 7.61
C ILE A 16 -10.80 9.48 7.20
N VAL A 17 -11.33 10.05 6.12
CA VAL A 17 -12.63 9.68 5.55
C VAL A 17 -12.39 8.80 4.33
N GLY A 18 -12.62 7.49 4.49
CA GLY A 18 -12.40 6.44 3.50
C GLY A 18 -11.44 5.36 3.99
N GLY A 19 -11.93 4.13 4.10
CA GLY A 19 -11.19 2.92 4.52
C GLY A 19 -10.64 2.11 3.35
N GLY A 20 -10.41 2.74 2.19
CA GLY A 20 -9.74 2.09 1.07
C GLY A 20 -8.22 1.99 1.27
N ILE A 21 -7.52 1.43 0.27
CA ILE A 21 -6.06 1.22 0.28
C ILE A 21 -5.31 2.50 0.69
N GLY A 22 -5.62 3.64 0.05
CA GLY A 22 -4.96 4.90 0.38
C GLY A 22 -5.20 5.36 1.81
N GLY A 23 -6.45 5.29 2.29
CA GLY A 23 -6.81 5.72 3.64
C GLY A 23 -6.16 4.85 4.72
N LEU A 24 -6.16 3.53 4.54
CA LEU A 24 -5.51 2.60 5.47
C LEU A 24 -3.99 2.75 5.48
N VAL A 25 -3.36 2.89 4.31
CA VAL A 25 -1.91 3.15 4.23
C VAL A 25 -1.54 4.48 4.87
N THR A 26 -2.31 5.54 4.62
CA THR A 26 -2.13 6.84 5.30
C THR A 26 -2.29 6.70 6.82
N ALA A 27 -3.30 5.95 7.28
CA ALA A 27 -3.50 5.72 8.70
C ALA A 27 -2.31 5.00 9.35
N LEU A 28 -1.80 3.95 8.70
CA LEU A 28 -0.63 3.22 9.17
C LEU A 28 0.62 4.11 9.22
N CYS A 29 0.87 4.93 8.20
CA CYS A 29 1.99 5.86 8.18
C CYS A 29 1.91 6.87 9.33
N LEU A 30 0.76 7.52 9.51
CA LEU A 30 0.57 8.50 10.59
C LEU A 30 0.63 7.87 11.99
N HIS A 31 0.04 6.69 12.14
CA HIS A 31 0.09 5.96 13.41
C HIS A 31 1.54 5.60 13.79
N ARG A 32 2.39 5.22 12.83
CA ARG A 32 3.81 4.95 13.08
C ARG A 32 4.62 6.17 13.49
N GLU A 33 4.21 7.36 13.04
CA GLU A 33 4.79 8.64 13.47
C GLU A 33 4.25 9.12 14.83
N GLY A 34 3.36 8.35 15.47
CA GLY A 34 2.84 8.61 16.81
C GLY A 34 1.57 9.47 16.87
N TYR A 35 0.92 9.73 15.73
CA TYR A 35 -0.35 10.45 15.70
C TYR A 35 -1.53 9.57 16.13
N SER A 36 -2.52 10.17 16.80
CA SER A 36 -3.83 9.55 16.96
C SER A 36 -4.57 9.61 15.62
N VAL A 37 -5.08 8.47 15.16
CA VAL A 37 -5.75 8.38 13.85
C VAL A 37 -7.07 7.65 13.97
N ARG A 38 -8.13 8.22 13.38
CA ARG A 38 -9.44 7.59 13.24
C ARG A 38 -9.81 7.50 11.77
N VAL A 39 -10.16 6.30 11.31
CA VAL A 39 -10.63 6.05 9.95
C VAL A 39 -12.15 5.82 9.97
N HIS A 40 -12.90 6.58 9.19
CA HIS A 40 -14.32 6.33 8.95
C HIS A 40 -14.54 5.85 7.52
N GLU A 41 -15.17 4.70 7.40
CA GLU A 41 -15.63 4.13 6.13
C GLU A 41 -17.16 4.03 6.16
N ARG A 42 -17.79 4.21 4.99
CA ARG A 42 -19.25 4.14 4.84
C ARG A 42 -19.74 2.69 4.92
N VAL A 43 -18.97 1.72 4.42
CA VAL A 43 -19.32 0.30 4.49
C VAL A 43 -18.92 -0.31 5.83
N ALA A 44 -19.75 -1.22 6.36
CA ALA A 44 -19.48 -1.89 7.63
C ALA A 44 -18.36 -2.94 7.53
N ALA A 45 -18.13 -3.49 6.33
CA ALA A 45 -17.06 -4.43 6.04
C ALA A 45 -16.55 -4.21 4.62
N VAL A 46 -15.25 -4.46 4.41
CA VAL A 46 -14.66 -4.46 3.07
C VAL A 46 -15.00 -5.78 2.40
N GLU A 47 -15.77 -5.73 1.32
CA GLU A 47 -16.09 -6.91 0.53
C GLU A 47 -15.08 -7.11 -0.60
N PRO A 48 -14.70 -8.37 -0.91
CA PRO A 48 -13.85 -8.66 -2.05
C PRO A 48 -14.51 -8.22 -3.35
N ILE A 49 -13.88 -7.26 -4.03
CA ILE A 49 -14.25 -6.91 -5.39
C ILE A 49 -13.35 -7.74 -6.30
N GLY A 50 -13.95 -8.58 -7.13
CA GLY A 50 -13.31 -9.67 -7.89
C GLY A 50 -12.33 -9.25 -8.98
N PHE A 51 -11.30 -8.48 -8.66
CA PHE A 51 -10.25 -8.09 -9.59
C PHE A 51 -8.85 -8.15 -8.95
N GLY A 52 -7.87 -8.45 -9.81
CA GLY A 52 -6.46 -8.38 -9.47
C GLY A 52 -5.92 -6.96 -9.57
N LEU A 53 -4.97 -6.62 -8.70
CA LEU A 53 -4.20 -5.38 -8.75
C LEU A 53 -2.71 -5.70 -8.89
N ASN A 54 -1.96 -4.75 -9.47
CA ASN A 54 -0.52 -4.82 -9.59
C ASN A 54 0.12 -3.70 -8.76
N LEU A 55 0.86 -4.07 -7.72
CA LEU A 55 1.69 -3.15 -6.95
C LEU A 55 3.02 -2.94 -7.66
N GLN A 56 3.34 -1.69 -7.95
CA GLN A 56 4.61 -1.28 -8.53
C GLN A 56 5.68 -1.10 -7.44
N PRO A 57 6.98 -1.06 -7.79
CA PRO A 57 8.05 -1.07 -6.78
C PRO A 57 7.98 0.09 -5.78
N PHE A 58 7.54 1.27 -6.22
CA PHE A 58 7.38 2.43 -5.35
C PHE A 58 6.25 2.27 -4.33
N SER A 59 5.19 1.54 -4.66
CA SER A 59 4.12 1.23 -3.72
C SER A 59 4.57 0.15 -2.74
N VAL A 60 5.27 -0.88 -3.23
CA VAL A 60 5.84 -1.95 -2.41
C VAL A 60 6.83 -1.40 -1.39
N LYS A 61 7.67 -0.45 -1.79
CA LYS A 61 8.57 0.27 -0.88
C LYS A 61 7.85 0.75 0.38
N VAL A 62 6.74 1.45 0.24
CA VAL A 62 6.00 2.03 1.37
C VAL A 62 5.45 0.94 2.28
N LEU A 63 4.90 -0.13 1.70
CA LEU A 63 4.36 -1.25 2.46
C LEU A 63 5.45 -2.05 3.19
N TYR A 64 6.61 -2.23 2.56
CA TYR A 64 7.79 -2.82 3.18
C TYR A 64 8.29 -1.97 4.34
N GLU A 65 8.37 -0.65 4.15
CA GLU A 65 8.72 0.27 5.23
C GLU A 65 7.73 0.15 6.39
N LEU A 66 6.44 -0.10 6.12
CA LEU A 66 5.38 -0.39 7.10
C LEU A 66 5.47 -1.78 7.75
N GLY A 67 6.43 -2.63 7.35
CA GLY A 67 6.64 -3.96 7.90
C GLY A 67 5.76 -5.05 7.31
N LEU A 68 5.08 -4.79 6.18
CA LEU A 68 4.10 -5.68 5.56
C LEU A 68 4.71 -6.62 4.49
N GLU A 69 6.02 -6.87 4.53
CA GLU A 69 6.70 -7.70 3.54
C GLU A 69 6.18 -9.14 3.56
N HIS A 70 6.08 -9.74 4.75
CA HIS A 70 5.62 -11.11 4.90
C HIS A 70 4.18 -11.30 4.40
N GLU A 71 3.29 -10.39 4.80
CA GLU A 71 1.90 -10.40 4.39
C GLU A 71 1.77 -10.27 2.86
N LEU A 72 2.56 -9.42 2.22
CA LEU A 72 2.58 -9.29 0.76
C LEU A 72 3.03 -10.58 0.05
N ASP A 73 4.03 -11.28 0.60
CA ASP A 73 4.49 -12.57 0.08
C ASP A 73 3.46 -13.70 0.27
N GLU A 74 2.64 -13.65 1.31
CA GLU A 74 1.58 -14.63 1.54
C GLU A 74 0.40 -14.48 0.58
N VAL A 75 0.01 -13.25 0.23
CA VAL A 75 -1.20 -13.00 -0.57
C VAL A 75 -0.94 -12.62 -2.03
N GLY A 76 0.32 -12.34 -2.38
CA GLY A 76 0.71 -11.83 -3.69
C GLY A 76 1.71 -12.71 -4.43
N ILE A 77 1.80 -12.51 -5.74
CA ILE A 77 2.79 -13.16 -6.61
C ILE A 77 3.77 -12.10 -7.08
N GLN A 78 5.08 -12.34 -6.86
CA GLN A 78 6.11 -11.44 -7.38
C GLN A 78 6.21 -11.55 -8.90
N GLY A 79 5.95 -10.44 -9.60
CA GLY A 79 6.04 -10.35 -11.06
C GLY A 79 7.46 -10.14 -11.54
N ALA A 80 7.95 -11.02 -12.42
CA ALA A 80 9.30 -10.91 -13.00
C ALA A 80 9.32 -10.15 -14.34
N LYS A 81 8.27 -10.26 -15.15
CA LYS A 81 8.20 -9.69 -16.50
C LYS A 81 6.78 -9.25 -16.86
N ALA A 82 6.66 -8.21 -17.67
CA ALA A 82 5.44 -7.95 -18.44
C ALA A 82 5.67 -8.35 -19.89
N LEU A 83 4.73 -9.14 -20.43
CA LEU A 83 4.78 -9.68 -21.78
C LEU A 83 3.58 -9.15 -22.56
N PHE A 84 3.86 -8.61 -23.74
CA PHE A 84 2.85 -8.03 -24.62
C PHE A 84 2.74 -8.89 -25.86
N TYR A 85 1.55 -9.42 -26.10
CA TYR A 85 1.27 -10.29 -27.24
C TYR A 85 0.29 -9.61 -28.21
N SER A 86 0.42 -9.92 -29.50
CA SER A 86 -0.60 -9.58 -30.48
C SER A 86 -1.88 -10.40 -30.21
N ARG A 87 -2.99 -9.98 -30.81
CA ARG A 87 -4.25 -10.76 -30.79
C ARG A 87 -4.12 -12.18 -31.39
N HIS A 88 -3.02 -12.47 -32.08
CA HIS A 88 -2.71 -13.78 -32.66
C HIS A 88 -1.73 -14.59 -31.79
N GLY A 89 -1.39 -14.12 -30.59
CA GLY A 89 -0.51 -14.83 -29.65
C GLY A 89 0.99 -14.69 -29.95
N GLN A 90 1.38 -13.81 -30.88
CA GLN A 90 2.79 -13.54 -31.15
C GLN A 90 3.34 -12.54 -30.12
N LEU A 91 4.49 -12.86 -29.51
CA LEU A 91 5.18 -11.93 -28.62
C LEU A 91 5.61 -10.68 -29.40
N ILE A 92 5.18 -9.51 -28.93
CA ILE A 92 5.55 -8.20 -29.48
C ILE A 92 6.72 -7.62 -28.68
N TYR A 93 6.61 -7.66 -27.35
CA TYR A 93 7.54 -7.01 -26.45
C TYR A 93 7.56 -7.69 -25.09
N SER A 94 8.72 -7.68 -24.45
CA SER A 94 8.88 -8.11 -23.07
C SER A 94 9.75 -7.11 -22.33
N GLU A 95 9.34 -6.79 -21.11
CA GLU A 95 10.15 -6.00 -20.19
C GLU A 95 10.28 -6.74 -18.85
N ALA A 96 11.44 -6.60 -18.22
CA ALA A 96 11.61 -7.03 -16.84
C ALA A 96 10.78 -6.14 -15.90
N LYS A 97 10.45 -6.64 -14.71
CA LYS A 97 9.74 -5.91 -13.65
C LYS A 97 10.43 -6.12 -12.31
N GLY A 98 10.16 -5.22 -11.36
CA GLY A 98 10.66 -5.33 -9.99
C GLY A 98 12.18 -5.49 -9.94
N ILE A 99 12.63 -6.49 -9.17
CA ILE A 99 14.06 -6.79 -8.98
C ILE A 99 14.77 -7.10 -10.31
N GLU A 100 14.13 -7.83 -11.20
CA GLU A 100 14.70 -8.20 -12.52
C GLU A 100 14.92 -6.98 -13.42
N ALA A 101 14.16 -5.90 -13.21
CA ALA A 101 14.36 -4.63 -13.91
C ALA A 101 15.40 -3.70 -13.23
N GLY A 102 16.03 -4.15 -12.14
CA GLY A 102 17.01 -3.38 -11.39
C GLY A 102 16.43 -2.48 -10.30
N TYR A 103 15.15 -2.63 -9.95
CA TYR A 103 14.58 -1.94 -8.78
C TYR A 103 15.01 -2.63 -7.48
N LYS A 104 15.05 -1.87 -6.38
CA LYS A 104 15.31 -2.42 -5.04
C LYS A 104 14.14 -3.24 -4.49
N TRP A 105 12.92 -2.98 -4.95
CA TRP A 105 11.70 -3.64 -4.48
C TRP A 105 11.02 -4.41 -5.62
N PRO A 106 10.34 -5.54 -5.31
CA PRO A 106 9.63 -6.33 -6.31
C PRO A 106 8.35 -5.61 -6.78
N THR A 107 7.66 -6.25 -7.72
CA THR A 107 6.25 -5.95 -8.03
C THR A 107 5.39 -7.11 -7.61
N TYR A 108 4.18 -6.85 -7.09
CA TYR A 108 3.23 -7.91 -6.75
C TYR A 108 1.99 -7.84 -7.62
N SER A 109 1.48 -9.00 -8.01
CA SER A 109 0.13 -9.18 -8.52
C SER A 109 -0.69 -9.91 -7.46
N MET A 110 -1.83 -9.37 -7.06
CA MET A 110 -2.65 -9.94 -5.97
C MET A 110 -4.13 -9.62 -6.15
N HIS A 111 -5.00 -10.38 -5.48
CA HIS A 111 -6.42 -10.08 -5.43
C HIS A 111 -6.68 -8.92 -4.45
N ARG A 112 -7.56 -7.98 -4.78
CA ARG A 112 -7.80 -6.80 -3.92
C ARG A 112 -8.50 -7.12 -2.60
N GLY A 113 -9.27 -8.19 -2.56
CA GLY A 113 -10.11 -8.56 -1.42
C GLY A 113 -9.62 -9.72 -0.57
N ASN A 114 -8.38 -10.18 -0.80
CA ASN A 114 -7.76 -11.21 0.03
C ASN A 114 -7.06 -10.59 1.23
#